data_AF-A0A958J1T5-F1
#
_entry.id   AF-A0A958J1T5-F1
#
_cell.length_a   1.000
_cell.length_b   1.000
_cell.length_c   1.000
_cell.angle_alpha   90.00
_cell.angle_beta   90.00
_cell.angle_gamma   90.00
#
_symmetry.space_group_name_H-M   'P 1'
#
loop_
_entity.id
_entity.type
_entity.pdbx_description
1 polymer ?
#
loop_
_entity_poly.entity_id
_entity_poly.type
_entity_poly.pdbx_seq_one_letter_code
_entity_poly.pdbx_strand_id
1 'polypeptide(L)'
;MKISHQNYFVLLLIVFLNIFSAVARDQATKTSVPSEVPSTMYAFRSHLLELQPYLISEEAFTASANEDEVKKHLEAFANFSKSLKMHKRLKAKGFEFTANQLEQHLGRTYEIFKDGNKSFAWWLFRSAIHGCNQCHTQVAYRSAPSLEFEEASISGTPFDQAEFWYTIRDYKRAMLFYNSVISRFGQDAKTTKIQLVNSLRKILSITLRIDRSPKKALDIMSSAKEHSQIPADTKNLIDSWIRDLKKLEKTDIPIVKTTTPKQFDKYISNLMGPISKPPYDTKKDDVSSIFVSGLLQEFVNQRPKNVTPEMLYRLGVSLESTENDIFFTTSEHYFKNCIEKFHSSPIARQCFEALKDKWTMGFTGSAGSDLPKEYQLELDRLESKLKPLK
;
A
#
# COMPACT_ATOMS: atom_id res chain seq x y z
N MET A 1 2.71 52.80 28.66
CA MET A 1 2.22 51.48 29.10
C MET A 1 3.23 50.42 28.66
N LYS A 2 4.05 49.91 29.60
CA LYS A 2 4.97 48.80 29.35
C LYS A 2 4.22 47.50 29.62
N ILE A 3 3.94 46.72 28.57
CA ILE A 3 3.38 45.37 28.72
C ILE A 3 4.56 44.44 29.00
N SER A 4 4.48 43.73 30.13
CA SER A 4 5.53 42.83 30.63
C SER A 4 5.62 41.54 29.81
N HIS A 5 6.82 41.22 29.32
CA HIS A 5 7.15 40.00 28.56
C HIS A 5 7.14 38.71 29.40
N GLN A 6 6.86 38.76 30.70
CA GLN A 6 6.92 37.58 31.58
C GLN A 6 5.74 36.60 31.42
N ASN A 7 4.61 37.03 30.86
CA ASN A 7 3.42 36.16 30.77
C ASN A 7 3.39 35.23 29.55
N TYR A 8 4.28 35.41 28.57
CA TYR A 8 4.34 34.52 27.39
C TYR A 8 5.08 33.21 27.64
N PHE A 9 6.00 33.18 28.61
CA PHE A 9 6.84 32.00 28.87
C PHE A 9 6.08 30.89 29.64
N VAL A 10 5.13 31.26 30.49
CA VAL A 10 4.34 30.30 31.28
C VAL A 10 3.25 29.64 30.43
N LEU A 11 2.68 30.34 29.44
CA LEU A 11 1.68 29.77 28.53
C LEU A 11 2.29 28.74 27.55
N LEU A 12 3.55 28.94 27.14
CA LEU A 12 4.26 28.03 26.23
C LEU A 12 4.63 26.70 26.89
N LEU A 13 4.87 26.67 28.21
CA LEU A 13 5.21 25.44 28.94
C LEU A 13 4.00 24.51 29.14
N ILE A 14 2.79 25.05 29.28
CA ILE A 14 1.56 24.27 29.48
C ILE A 14 1.10 23.60 28.18
N VAL A 15 1.41 24.18 27.01
CA VAL A 15 1.14 23.56 25.71
C VAL A 15 2.06 22.37 25.45
N PHE A 16 3.34 22.44 25.86
CA PHE A 16 4.29 21.33 25.69
C PHE A 16 3.99 20.12 26.60
N LEU A 17 3.50 20.33 27.83
CA LEU A 17 3.15 19.24 28.76
C LEU A 17 1.89 18.45 28.36
N ASN A 18 0.98 19.04 27.58
CA ASN A 18 -0.21 18.32 27.11
C ASN A 18 0.03 17.44 25.87
N ILE A 19 1.11 17.70 25.11
CA ILE A 19 1.46 16.87 23.94
C ILE A 19 2.06 15.51 24.38
N PHE A 20 2.78 15.46 25.52
CA PHE A 20 3.36 14.20 26.02
C PHE A 20 2.32 13.23 26.59
N SER A 21 1.23 13.74 27.17
CA SER A 21 0.18 12.89 27.76
C SER A 21 -0.68 12.16 26.73
N ALA A 22 -0.81 12.71 25.51
CA ALA A 22 -1.53 12.06 24.41
C ALA A 22 -0.74 10.88 23.80
N VAL A 23 0.59 10.91 23.84
CA VAL A 23 1.44 9.84 23.30
C VAL A 23 1.47 8.60 24.20
N ALA A 24 1.24 8.75 25.50
CA ALA A 24 1.29 7.64 26.46
C ALA A 24 0.07 6.70 26.40
N ARG A 25 -1.09 7.15 25.90
CA ARG A 25 -2.31 6.31 25.81
C ARG A 25 -2.33 5.35 24.61
N ASP A 26 -1.49 5.57 23.61
CA ASP A 26 -1.52 4.81 22.35
C ASP A 26 -0.71 3.50 22.38
N GLN A 27 -0.13 3.14 23.54
CA GLN A 27 0.67 1.91 23.69
C GLN A 27 -0.08 0.71 24.28
N ALA A 28 -1.31 0.89 24.79
CA ALA A 28 -1.96 -0.11 25.64
C ALA A 28 -2.64 -1.31 24.91
N THR A 29 -2.59 -1.42 23.58
CA THR A 29 -3.29 -2.51 22.84
C THR A 29 -2.38 -3.43 22.00
N LYS A 30 -1.05 -3.30 22.08
CA LYS A 30 -0.13 -4.17 21.32
C LYS A 30 0.10 -5.52 22.02
N THR A 31 -0.88 -6.41 21.99
CA THR A 31 -0.67 -7.82 22.37
C THR A 31 0.30 -8.50 21.39
N SER A 32 1.42 -8.97 21.92
CA SER A 32 2.57 -9.50 21.17
C SER A 32 2.42 -10.99 20.84
N VAL A 33 1.95 -11.33 19.64
CA VAL A 33 2.40 -12.57 18.94
C VAL A 33 3.93 -12.57 18.85
N PRO A 34 4.68 -13.68 18.97
CA PRO A 34 6.13 -13.69 18.76
C PRO A 34 6.51 -13.24 17.33
N SER A 35 7.57 -12.46 17.18
CA SER A 35 7.90 -11.67 15.99
C SER A 35 9.21 -12.09 15.34
N GLU A 36 9.30 -13.32 14.84
CA GLU A 36 10.46 -13.65 14.00
C GLU A 36 10.19 -13.10 12.59
N VAL A 37 10.89 -12.00 12.27
CA VAL A 37 11.09 -11.57 10.89
C VAL A 37 11.93 -12.66 10.22
N PRO A 38 11.52 -13.24 9.08
CA PRO A 38 12.31 -14.25 8.39
C PRO A 38 13.74 -13.75 8.17
N SER A 39 14.76 -14.59 8.40
CA SER A 39 16.16 -14.24 8.11
C SER A 39 16.33 -13.76 6.66
N THR A 40 15.60 -14.37 5.74
CA THR A 40 15.49 -13.98 4.33
C THR A 40 15.13 -12.50 4.14
N MET A 41 14.24 -11.92 4.97
CA MET A 41 13.86 -10.50 4.83
C MET A 41 15.02 -9.55 5.16
N TYR A 42 15.95 -9.94 6.04
CA TYR A 42 17.16 -9.16 6.29
C TYR A 42 18.11 -9.20 5.09
N ALA A 43 18.23 -10.35 4.43
CA ALA A 43 18.98 -10.46 3.19
C ALA A 43 18.36 -9.58 2.09
N PHE A 44 17.04 -9.67 1.87
CA PHE A 44 16.32 -8.77 0.95
C PHE A 44 16.62 -7.30 1.23
N ARG A 45 16.55 -6.88 2.50
CA ARG A 45 16.82 -5.50 2.90
C ARG A 45 18.27 -5.08 2.62
N SER A 46 19.25 -5.93 2.90
CA SER A 46 20.66 -5.62 2.63
C SER A 46 20.91 -5.45 1.14
N HIS A 47 20.43 -6.37 0.29
CA HIS A 47 20.57 -6.20 -1.15
C HIS A 47 19.76 -5.01 -1.71
N LEU A 48 18.65 -4.64 -1.06
CA LEU A 48 17.89 -3.45 -1.47
C LEU A 48 18.65 -2.17 -1.16
N LEU A 49 19.36 -2.11 -0.03
CA LEU A 49 20.18 -0.98 0.37
C LEU A 49 21.32 -0.77 -0.64
N GLU A 50 22.06 -1.83 -0.96
CA GLU A 50 23.16 -1.77 -1.94
C GLU A 50 22.67 -1.41 -3.35
N LEU A 51 21.47 -1.88 -3.72
CA LEU A 51 20.90 -1.56 -5.04
C LEU A 51 20.29 -0.15 -5.11
N GLN A 52 20.02 0.50 -3.97
CA GLN A 52 19.28 1.75 -3.87
C GLN A 52 19.81 2.88 -4.79
N PRO A 53 21.13 3.13 -4.88
CA PRO A 53 21.67 4.18 -5.75
C PRO A 53 21.37 3.97 -7.23
N TYR A 54 21.25 2.72 -7.66
CA TYR A 54 20.92 2.36 -9.06
C TYR A 54 19.41 2.43 -9.30
N LEU A 55 18.59 2.21 -8.28
CA LEU A 55 17.12 2.23 -8.44
C LEU A 55 16.57 3.62 -8.69
N ILE A 56 17.23 4.65 -8.18
CA ILE A 56 16.81 6.05 -8.37
C ILE A 56 17.24 6.63 -9.73
N SER A 57 18.12 5.95 -10.48
CA SER A 57 18.61 6.41 -11.78
C SER A 57 18.66 5.24 -12.78
N GLU A 58 17.78 5.27 -13.78
CA GLU A 58 17.79 4.29 -14.87
C GLU A 58 19.16 4.25 -15.58
N GLU A 59 19.78 5.42 -15.79
CA GLU A 59 21.13 5.52 -16.36
C GLU A 59 22.15 4.73 -15.53
N ALA A 60 22.16 4.93 -14.20
CA ALA A 60 23.07 4.20 -13.32
C ALA A 60 22.80 2.69 -13.33
N PHE A 61 21.53 2.28 -13.38
CA PHE A 61 21.15 0.86 -13.43
C PHE A 61 21.54 0.17 -14.74
N THR A 62 21.47 0.89 -15.85
CA THR A 62 21.71 0.35 -17.20
C THR A 62 23.16 0.49 -17.66
N ALA A 63 23.96 1.34 -16.99
CA ALA A 63 25.36 1.57 -17.30
C ALA A 63 26.20 0.28 -17.24
N SER A 64 27.05 0.09 -18.25
CA SER A 64 27.92 -1.09 -18.34
C SER A 64 28.91 -1.19 -17.17
N ALA A 65 29.36 -0.05 -16.63
CA ALA A 65 30.27 0.00 -15.48
C ALA A 65 29.64 -0.56 -14.18
N ASN A 66 28.31 -0.59 -14.09
CA ASN A 66 27.57 -1.03 -12.91
C ASN A 66 26.92 -2.41 -13.10
N GLU A 67 27.10 -3.03 -14.27
CA GLU A 67 26.35 -4.22 -14.68
C GLU A 67 26.53 -5.39 -13.72
N ASP A 68 27.78 -5.70 -13.34
CA ASP A 68 28.08 -6.82 -12.46
C ASP A 68 27.47 -6.63 -11.07
N GLU A 69 27.52 -5.42 -10.52
CA GLU A 69 26.96 -5.13 -9.21
C GLU A 69 25.42 -5.20 -9.23
N VAL A 70 24.77 -4.58 -10.22
CA VAL A 70 23.31 -4.66 -10.40
C VAL A 70 22.87 -6.11 -10.57
N LYS A 71 23.53 -6.86 -11.46
CA LYS A 71 23.24 -8.27 -11.73
C LYS A 71 23.33 -9.13 -10.47
N LYS A 72 24.40 -8.98 -9.69
CA LYS A 72 24.61 -9.68 -8.41
C LYS A 72 23.43 -9.47 -7.45
N HIS A 73 22.95 -8.23 -7.30
CA HIS A 73 21.80 -7.95 -6.42
C HIS A 73 20.49 -8.51 -6.97
N LEU A 74 20.22 -8.37 -8.26
CA LEU A 74 19.03 -8.93 -8.90
C LEU A 74 18.99 -10.46 -8.78
N GLU A 75 20.13 -11.12 -8.99
CA GLU A 75 20.26 -12.57 -8.82
C GLU A 75 19.96 -13.00 -7.39
N ALA A 76 20.50 -12.27 -6.40
CA ALA A 76 20.23 -12.52 -5.00
C ALA A 76 18.74 -12.39 -4.68
N PHE A 77 18.07 -11.34 -5.18
CA PHE A 77 16.62 -11.18 -5.04
C PHE A 77 15.83 -12.34 -5.66
N ALA A 78 16.17 -12.74 -6.90
CA ALA A 78 15.55 -13.87 -7.57
C ALA A 78 15.72 -15.16 -6.76
N ASN A 79 16.91 -15.42 -6.22
CA ASN A 79 17.20 -16.62 -5.43
C ASN A 79 16.50 -16.60 -4.07
N PHE A 80 16.55 -15.49 -3.33
CA PHE A 80 15.85 -15.38 -2.05
C PHE A 80 14.33 -15.48 -2.20
N SER A 81 13.77 -14.94 -3.28
CA SER A 81 12.33 -14.98 -3.53
C SER A 81 11.76 -16.40 -3.61
N LYS A 82 12.51 -17.36 -4.17
CA LYS A 82 12.17 -18.80 -4.21
C LYS A 82 11.98 -19.41 -2.82
N SER A 83 12.64 -18.84 -1.81
CA SER A 83 12.58 -19.31 -0.42
C SER A 83 11.41 -18.71 0.38
N LEU A 84 10.73 -17.67 -0.14
CA LEU A 84 9.63 -17.01 0.57
C LEU A 84 8.49 -17.98 0.90
N LYS A 85 8.12 -18.84 -0.05
CA LYS A 85 7.10 -19.87 0.14
C LYS A 85 7.46 -20.91 1.18
N MET A 86 8.74 -21.04 1.57
CA MET A 86 9.15 -21.98 2.61
C MET A 86 8.82 -21.44 4.01
N HIS A 87 8.71 -20.13 4.17
CA HIS A 87 8.45 -19.52 5.46
C HIS A 87 6.99 -19.72 5.89
N LYS A 88 6.79 -20.34 7.07
CA LYS A 88 5.45 -20.71 7.59
C LYS A 88 4.44 -19.55 7.59
N ARG A 89 4.89 -18.33 7.90
CA ARG A 89 4.03 -17.13 7.89
C ARG A 89 3.59 -16.73 6.49
N LEU A 90 4.47 -16.87 5.50
CA LEU A 90 4.19 -16.48 4.12
C LEU A 90 3.38 -17.56 3.37
N LYS A 91 3.31 -18.79 3.92
CA LYS A 91 2.35 -19.82 3.51
C LYS A 91 0.90 -19.54 3.93
N ALA A 92 0.65 -18.51 4.75
CA ALA A 92 -0.72 -18.15 5.07
C ALA A 92 -1.41 -17.60 3.80
N LYS A 93 -2.68 -18.00 3.58
CA LYS A 93 -3.39 -17.78 2.31
C LYS A 93 -3.37 -16.34 1.79
N GLY A 94 -3.35 -15.32 2.66
CA GLY A 94 -3.28 -13.92 2.21
C GLY A 94 -1.89 -13.49 1.74
N PHE A 95 -0.82 -14.10 2.26
CA PHE A 95 0.56 -13.80 1.86
C PHE A 95 1.05 -14.67 0.70
N GLU A 96 0.54 -15.89 0.58
CA GLU A 96 1.01 -16.88 -0.41
C GLU A 96 0.99 -16.32 -1.83
N PHE A 97 -0.10 -15.66 -2.22
CA PHE A 97 -0.21 -15.07 -3.54
C PHE A 97 0.77 -13.92 -3.76
N THR A 98 0.91 -13.03 -2.77
CA THR A 98 1.83 -11.90 -2.89
C THR A 98 3.28 -12.40 -2.93
N ALA A 99 3.60 -13.46 -2.19
CA ALA A 99 4.90 -14.12 -2.24
C ALA A 99 5.17 -14.77 -3.60
N ASN A 100 4.18 -15.45 -4.20
CA ASN A 100 4.30 -16.06 -5.52
C ASN A 100 4.47 -15.01 -6.63
N GLN A 101 3.70 -13.92 -6.59
CA GLN A 101 3.90 -12.80 -7.51
C GLN A 101 5.31 -12.23 -7.35
N LEU A 102 5.75 -11.96 -6.11
CA LEU A 102 7.08 -11.40 -5.88
C LEU A 102 8.20 -12.35 -6.38
N GLU A 103 8.05 -13.67 -6.19
CA GLU A 103 8.95 -14.68 -6.78
C GLU A 103 9.01 -14.57 -8.31
N GLN A 104 7.86 -14.52 -8.97
CA GLN A 104 7.78 -14.42 -10.43
C GLN A 104 8.35 -13.09 -10.94
N HIS A 105 8.01 -11.97 -10.32
CA HIS A 105 8.49 -10.64 -10.72
C HIS A 105 10.00 -10.53 -10.57
N LEU A 106 10.56 -10.91 -9.42
CA LEU A 106 12.01 -10.80 -9.19
C LEU A 106 12.79 -11.78 -10.06
N GLY A 107 12.29 -13.00 -10.26
CA GLY A 107 12.89 -13.95 -11.20
C GLY A 107 12.89 -13.42 -12.63
N ARG A 108 11.74 -12.90 -13.10
CA ARG A 108 11.62 -12.33 -14.45
C ARG A 108 12.50 -11.10 -14.64
N THR A 109 12.58 -10.22 -13.65
CA THR A 109 13.46 -9.04 -13.71
C THR A 109 14.93 -9.43 -13.93
N TYR A 110 15.42 -10.43 -13.19
CA TYR A 110 16.79 -10.91 -13.35
C TYR A 110 17.04 -11.48 -14.75
N GLU A 111 16.13 -12.31 -15.27
CA GLU A 111 16.26 -12.89 -16.62
C GLU A 111 16.26 -11.80 -17.70
N ILE A 112 15.33 -10.84 -17.63
CA ILE A 112 15.24 -9.73 -18.58
C ILE A 112 16.50 -8.85 -18.55
N PHE A 113 17.07 -8.62 -17.36
CA PHE A 113 18.31 -7.88 -17.22
C PHE A 113 19.47 -8.61 -17.91
N LYS A 114 19.59 -9.92 -17.67
CA LYS A 114 20.63 -10.79 -18.25
C LYS A 114 20.52 -10.86 -19.77
N ASP A 115 19.31 -10.81 -20.31
CA ASP A 115 19.05 -10.80 -21.76
C ASP A 115 19.32 -9.43 -22.41
N GLY A 116 19.81 -8.45 -21.64
CA GLY A 116 20.24 -7.13 -22.12
C GLY A 116 19.14 -6.07 -22.13
N ASN A 117 17.90 -6.40 -21.80
CA ASN A 117 16.80 -5.43 -21.72
C ASN A 117 16.76 -4.72 -20.35
N LYS A 118 17.86 -4.01 -20.05
CA LYS A 118 18.13 -3.45 -18.71
C LYS A 118 17.14 -2.35 -18.31
N SER A 119 16.71 -1.49 -19.25
CA SER A 119 15.70 -0.45 -18.99
C SER A 119 14.36 -1.05 -18.55
N PHE A 120 13.90 -2.10 -19.24
CA PHE A 120 12.67 -2.76 -18.85
C PHE A 120 12.81 -3.51 -17.53
N ALA A 121 13.96 -4.14 -17.27
CA ALA A 121 14.27 -4.73 -15.98
C ALA A 121 14.28 -3.71 -14.84
N TRP A 122 14.83 -2.51 -15.05
CA TRP A 122 14.80 -1.42 -14.06
C TRP A 122 13.37 -1.07 -13.66
N TRP A 123 12.51 -0.86 -14.65
CA TRP A 123 11.12 -0.52 -14.38
C TRP A 123 10.35 -1.67 -13.72
N LEU A 124 10.56 -2.91 -14.18
CA LEU A 124 9.96 -4.10 -13.56
C LEU A 124 10.43 -4.30 -12.12
N PHE A 125 11.70 -4.02 -11.81
CA PHE A 125 12.20 -4.08 -10.43
C PHE A 125 11.56 -3.01 -9.55
N ARG A 126 11.46 -1.77 -10.03
CA ARG A 126 10.78 -0.69 -9.29
C ARG A 126 9.33 -1.02 -9.01
N SER A 127 8.66 -1.68 -9.94
CA SER A 127 7.34 -2.25 -9.70
C SER A 127 7.38 -3.37 -8.64
N ALA A 128 8.35 -4.28 -8.70
CA ALA A 128 8.51 -5.35 -7.72
C ALA A 128 8.64 -4.84 -6.26
N ILE A 129 9.27 -3.67 -6.08
CA ILE A 129 9.34 -2.98 -4.79
C ILE A 129 7.94 -2.59 -4.26
N HIS A 130 7.02 -2.22 -5.15
CA HIS A 130 5.62 -2.00 -4.76
C HIS A 130 4.95 -3.29 -4.28
N GLY A 131 5.34 -4.46 -4.80
CA GLY A 131 4.95 -5.77 -4.28
C GLY A 131 5.35 -6.00 -2.81
N CYS A 132 6.54 -5.54 -2.38
CA CYS A 132 6.96 -5.60 -0.98
C CYS A 132 5.97 -4.85 -0.08
N ASN A 133 5.49 -3.70 -0.53
CA ASN A 133 4.52 -2.89 0.21
C ASN A 133 3.21 -3.63 0.43
N GLN A 134 2.73 -4.40 -0.55
CA GLN A 134 1.48 -5.16 -0.42
C GLN A 134 1.56 -6.20 0.71
N CYS A 135 2.68 -6.92 0.84
CA CYS A 135 2.91 -7.79 1.99
C CYS A 135 3.03 -6.99 3.30
N HIS A 136 3.75 -5.88 3.25
CA HIS A 136 4.10 -5.14 4.45
C HIS A 136 2.93 -4.37 5.08
N THR A 137 1.95 -3.95 4.27
CA THR A 137 0.75 -3.27 4.75
C THR A 137 -0.38 -4.20 5.16
N GLN A 138 -0.28 -5.50 4.87
CA GLN A 138 -1.30 -6.52 5.20
C GLN A 138 -1.40 -6.87 6.69
N VAL A 139 -0.48 -6.40 7.52
CA VAL A 139 -0.43 -6.67 8.97
C VAL A 139 -0.26 -5.38 9.74
N ALA A 140 -1.07 -5.21 10.79
CA ALA A 140 -0.96 -4.11 11.74
C ALA A 140 0.46 -4.03 12.32
N TYR A 141 0.91 -2.79 12.55
CA TYR A 141 2.32 -2.45 12.75
C TYR A 141 3.04 -3.27 13.81
N ARG A 142 4.23 -3.74 13.42
CA ARG A 142 5.38 -3.90 14.31
C ARG A 142 6.55 -3.25 13.63
N SER A 143 7.30 -2.45 14.39
CA SER A 143 8.59 -1.97 13.92
C SER A 143 9.40 -3.17 13.44
N ALA A 144 9.92 -3.11 12.22
CA ALA A 144 11.03 -3.99 11.88
C ALA A 144 12.14 -3.73 12.91
N PRO A 145 12.88 -4.76 13.36
CA PRO A 145 14.03 -4.55 14.22
C PRO A 145 14.95 -3.50 13.57
N SER A 146 15.37 -2.52 14.37
CA SER A 146 16.31 -1.50 13.92
C SER A 146 17.62 -2.22 13.58
N LEU A 147 17.94 -2.27 12.29
CA LEU A 147 19.33 -2.42 11.88
C LEU A 147 19.85 -0.99 11.76
N GLU A 148 20.93 -0.72 12.46
CA GLU A 148 21.67 0.52 12.32
C GLU A 148 22.33 0.51 10.95
N PHE A 149 21.98 1.50 10.13
CA PHE A 149 22.71 1.83 8.93
C PHE A 149 22.75 3.35 8.83
N GLU A 150 23.83 3.87 8.25
CA GLU A 150 24.03 5.31 8.15
C GLU A 150 22.98 5.90 7.21
N GLU A 151 22.15 6.81 7.72
CA GLU A 151 21.09 7.46 6.94
C GLU A 151 21.66 8.20 5.71
N ALA A 152 22.90 8.66 5.80
CA ALA A 152 23.64 9.27 4.69
C ALA A 152 23.89 8.33 3.50
N SER A 153 23.72 7.02 3.66
CA SER A 153 23.89 6.04 2.58
C SER A 153 22.72 6.00 1.59
N ILE A 154 21.55 6.56 1.93
CA ILE A 154 20.39 6.59 1.04
C ILE A 154 20.46 7.82 0.15
N SER A 155 20.60 7.60 -1.16
CA SER A 155 20.72 8.64 -2.17
C SER A 155 19.36 9.10 -2.72
N GLY A 156 19.34 10.23 -3.43
CA GLY A 156 18.18 10.68 -4.20
C GLY A 156 17.39 11.81 -3.53
N THR A 157 16.23 12.12 -4.11
CA THR A 157 15.33 13.18 -3.61
C THR A 157 14.66 12.75 -2.29
N PRO A 158 14.06 13.67 -1.51
CA PRO A 158 13.27 13.28 -0.35
C PRO A 158 12.18 12.26 -0.68
N PHE A 159 11.60 12.31 -1.89
CA PHE A 159 10.62 11.31 -2.32
C PHE A 159 11.24 9.91 -2.46
N ASP A 160 12.41 9.81 -3.10
CA ASP A 160 13.10 8.53 -3.29
C ASP A 160 13.50 7.89 -1.95
N GLN A 161 13.99 8.73 -1.03
CA GLN A 161 14.32 8.32 0.33
C GLN A 161 13.07 7.82 1.06
N ALA A 162 11.94 8.53 0.95
CA ALA A 162 10.68 8.13 1.56
C ALA A 162 10.16 6.78 1.04
N GLU A 163 10.23 6.53 -0.28
CA GLU A 163 9.80 5.25 -0.88
C GLU A 163 10.68 4.09 -0.40
N PHE A 164 12.00 4.29 -0.25
CA PHE A 164 12.91 3.29 0.32
C PHE A 164 12.53 2.95 1.77
N TRP A 165 12.41 3.96 2.63
CA TRP A 165 12.05 3.77 4.04
C TRP A 165 10.68 3.11 4.21
N TYR A 166 9.71 3.50 3.37
CA TYR A 166 8.39 2.89 3.32
C TYR A 166 8.46 1.40 2.98
N THR A 167 9.26 1.05 1.97
CA THR A 167 9.47 -0.34 1.51
C THR A 167 9.99 -1.23 2.62
N ILE A 168 10.98 -0.76 3.39
CA ILE A 168 11.57 -1.53 4.49
C ILE A 168 10.79 -1.41 5.81
N ARG A 169 9.60 -0.81 5.78
CA ARG A 169 8.66 -0.64 6.90
C ARG A 169 9.14 0.29 8.01
N ASP A 170 10.09 1.16 7.72
CA ASP A 170 10.43 2.27 8.61
C ASP A 170 9.50 3.46 8.34
N TYR A 171 8.23 3.28 8.74
CA TYR A 171 7.21 4.28 8.46
C TYR A 171 7.48 5.60 9.19
N LYS A 172 8.21 5.58 10.31
CA LYS A 172 8.58 6.81 11.02
C LYS A 172 9.49 7.66 10.13
N ARG A 173 10.58 7.09 9.60
CA ARG A 173 11.48 7.81 8.69
C ARG A 173 10.80 8.15 7.37
N ALA A 174 10.03 7.21 6.80
CA ALA A 174 9.28 7.48 5.58
C ALA A 174 8.36 8.71 5.72
N MET A 175 7.65 8.83 6.85
CA MET A 175 6.80 9.99 7.14
C MET A 175 7.59 11.30 7.24
N LEU A 176 8.81 11.29 7.79
CA LEU A 176 9.66 12.49 7.83
C LEU A 176 9.95 13.00 6.40
N PHE A 177 10.35 12.08 5.52
CA PHE A 177 10.70 12.43 4.15
C PHE A 177 9.47 12.79 3.29
N TYR A 178 8.34 12.08 3.41
CA TYR A 178 7.10 12.49 2.73
C TYR A 178 6.60 13.86 3.19
N ASN A 179 6.70 14.18 4.49
CA ASN A 179 6.38 15.53 4.96
C ASN A 179 7.36 16.57 4.42
N SER A 180 8.63 16.23 4.22
CA SER A 180 9.61 17.10 3.58
C SER A 180 9.25 17.41 2.12
N VAL A 181 8.74 16.42 1.38
CA VAL A 181 8.21 16.63 0.01
C VAL A 181 7.09 17.66 0.02
N ILE A 182 6.17 17.58 0.99
CA ILE A 182 5.03 18.51 1.10
C ILE A 182 5.49 19.91 1.50
N SER A 183 6.30 20.04 2.54
CA SER A 183 6.71 21.34 3.09
C SER A 183 7.67 22.14 2.20
N ARG A 184 8.36 21.46 1.28
CA ARG A 184 9.28 22.06 0.31
C ARG A 184 8.69 22.16 -1.09
N PHE A 185 7.42 21.78 -1.28
CA PHE A 185 6.80 21.83 -2.59
C PHE A 185 6.82 23.24 -3.18
N GLY A 186 7.26 23.38 -4.43
CA GLY A 186 7.45 24.69 -5.08
C GLY A 186 8.77 25.40 -4.74
N GLN A 187 9.53 24.92 -3.74
CA GLN A 187 10.89 25.39 -3.45
C GLN A 187 11.97 24.53 -4.13
N ASP A 188 11.67 23.25 -4.35
CA ASP A 188 12.52 22.31 -5.08
C ASP A 188 11.96 22.06 -6.48
N ALA A 189 12.69 22.49 -7.51
CA ALA A 189 12.32 22.30 -8.91
C ALA A 189 12.23 20.82 -9.34
N LYS A 190 12.84 19.90 -8.58
CA LYS A 190 12.82 18.46 -8.88
C LYS A 190 11.55 17.76 -8.40
N THR A 191 10.83 18.35 -7.44
CA THR A 191 9.63 17.73 -6.89
C THR A 191 8.44 17.94 -7.83
N THR A 192 7.95 16.85 -8.42
CA THR A 192 6.80 16.89 -9.31
C THR A 192 5.48 16.88 -8.54
N LYS A 193 4.41 17.34 -9.19
CA LYS A 193 3.04 17.23 -8.65
C LYS A 193 2.62 15.77 -8.40
N ILE A 194 3.09 14.84 -9.23
CA ILE A 194 2.81 13.40 -9.05
C ILE A 194 3.45 12.91 -7.75
N GLN A 195 4.71 13.26 -7.49
CA GLN A 195 5.40 12.91 -6.24
C GLN A 195 4.73 13.54 -5.01
N LEU A 196 4.24 14.77 -5.11
CA LEU A 196 3.45 15.41 -4.04
C LEU A 196 2.20 14.59 -3.70
N VAL A 197 1.38 14.27 -4.72
CA VAL A 197 0.13 13.52 -4.52
C VAL A 197 0.42 12.12 -3.99
N ASN A 198 1.45 11.44 -4.52
CA ASN A 198 1.88 10.14 -4.05
C ASN A 198 2.34 10.18 -2.58
N SER A 199 3.09 11.21 -2.18
CA SER A 199 3.51 11.41 -0.77
C SER A 199 2.30 11.54 0.16
N LEU A 200 1.31 12.35 -0.22
CA LEU A 200 0.07 12.50 0.55
C LEU A 200 -0.69 11.17 0.67
N ARG A 201 -0.81 10.41 -0.43
CA ARG A 201 -1.45 9.08 -0.42
C ARG A 201 -0.68 8.06 0.41
N LYS A 202 0.65 8.09 0.42
CA LYS A 202 1.47 7.22 1.26
C LYS A 202 1.30 7.56 2.74
N ILE A 203 1.21 8.84 3.09
CA ILE A 203 0.84 9.29 4.44
C ILE A 203 -0.53 8.75 4.85
N LEU A 204 -1.55 8.85 3.97
CA LEU A 204 -2.86 8.23 4.23
C LEU A 204 -2.74 6.71 4.42
N SER A 205 -1.97 6.02 3.58
CA SER A 205 -1.74 4.59 3.74
C SER A 205 -1.11 4.25 5.09
N ILE A 206 -0.10 4.98 5.55
CA ILE A 206 0.53 4.76 6.86
C ILE A 206 -0.48 5.00 7.97
N THR A 207 -1.09 6.18 7.98
CA THR A 207 -2.00 6.60 9.06
C THR A 207 -3.28 5.76 9.14
N LEU A 208 -3.81 5.28 8.01
CA LEU A 208 -5.10 4.56 7.96
C LEU A 208 -4.95 3.03 7.91
N ARG A 209 -3.98 2.49 7.16
CA ARG A 209 -3.77 1.01 7.12
C ARG A 209 -2.92 0.52 8.28
N ILE A 210 -1.91 1.29 8.66
CA ILE A 210 -0.88 0.84 9.61
C ILE A 210 -1.18 1.35 11.03
N ASP A 211 -1.32 2.66 11.21
CA ASP A 211 -1.52 3.28 12.52
C ASP A 211 -2.98 3.18 13.01
N ARG A 212 -3.95 3.03 12.09
CA ARG A 212 -5.40 3.08 12.37
C ARG A 212 -5.84 4.38 13.06
N SER A 213 -5.24 5.51 12.67
CA SER A 213 -5.52 6.82 13.26
C SER A 213 -6.05 7.81 12.21
N PRO A 214 -7.38 7.87 11.99
CA PRO A 214 -8.00 8.90 11.16
C PRO A 214 -7.70 10.32 11.66
N LYS A 215 -7.59 10.51 12.98
CA LYS A 215 -7.22 11.78 13.60
C LYS A 215 -5.85 12.27 13.11
N LYS A 216 -4.83 11.41 13.18
CA LYS A 216 -3.48 11.75 12.72
C LYS A 216 -3.45 12.08 11.23
N ALA A 217 -4.19 11.32 10.42
CA ALA A 217 -4.34 11.60 9.00
C ALA A 217 -4.99 12.99 8.77
N LEU A 218 -6.06 13.29 9.51
CA LEU A 218 -6.79 14.55 9.44
C LEU A 218 -5.89 15.75 9.76
N ASP A 219 -5.08 15.65 10.82
CA ASP A 219 -4.19 16.72 11.25
C ASP A 219 -3.14 17.03 10.17
N ILE A 220 -2.54 15.98 9.58
CA ILE A 220 -1.52 16.15 8.53
C ILE A 220 -2.15 16.72 7.25
N MET A 221 -3.29 16.17 6.79
CA MET A 221 -3.97 16.66 5.59
C MET A 221 -4.43 18.11 5.75
N SER A 222 -4.92 18.48 6.94
CA SER A 222 -5.29 19.86 7.25
C SER A 222 -4.08 20.79 7.17
N SER A 223 -2.93 20.39 7.73
CA SER A 223 -1.70 21.18 7.62
C SER A 223 -1.20 21.29 6.19
N ALA A 224 -1.24 20.20 5.41
CA ALA A 224 -0.81 20.20 4.00
C ALA A 224 -1.66 21.16 3.15
N LYS A 225 -2.98 21.21 3.37
CA LYS A 225 -3.90 22.10 2.64
C LYS A 225 -3.50 23.58 2.72
N GLU A 226 -2.99 24.01 3.87
CA GLU A 226 -2.60 25.41 4.11
C GLU A 226 -1.33 25.82 3.36
N HIS A 227 -0.60 24.86 2.76
CA HIS A 227 0.61 25.17 2.01
C HIS A 227 0.31 25.99 0.75
N SER A 228 0.92 27.18 0.62
CA SER A 228 0.58 28.17 -0.41
C SER A 228 0.90 27.71 -1.83
N GLN A 229 1.99 26.96 -2.02
CA GLN A 229 2.44 26.48 -3.34
C GLN A 229 1.70 25.25 -3.86
N ILE A 230 0.84 24.59 -3.05
CA ILE A 230 0.10 23.42 -3.53
C ILE A 230 -0.97 23.87 -4.54
N PRO A 231 -1.06 23.25 -5.74
CA PRO A 231 -2.03 23.61 -6.75
C PRO A 231 -3.47 23.45 -6.27
N ALA A 232 -4.37 24.28 -6.81
CA ALA A 232 -5.77 24.33 -6.41
C ALA A 232 -6.49 22.97 -6.54
N ASP A 233 -6.21 22.21 -7.60
CA ASP A 233 -6.82 20.91 -7.82
C ASP A 233 -6.33 19.85 -6.81
N THR A 234 -5.06 19.92 -6.40
CA THR A 234 -4.54 19.11 -5.28
C THR A 234 -5.15 19.54 -3.94
N LYS A 235 -5.39 20.84 -3.70
CA LYS A 235 -6.12 21.30 -2.51
C LYS A 235 -7.55 20.79 -2.48
N ASN A 236 -8.25 20.80 -3.62
CA ASN A 236 -9.61 20.26 -3.74
C ASN A 236 -9.65 18.74 -3.42
N LEU A 237 -8.63 18.00 -3.85
CA LEU A 237 -8.47 16.58 -3.50
C LEU A 237 -8.27 16.41 -1.98
N ILE A 238 -7.35 17.17 -1.38
CA ILE A 238 -7.10 17.14 0.07
C ILE A 238 -8.38 17.50 0.85
N ASP A 239 -9.14 18.48 0.37
CA ASP A 239 -10.42 18.87 0.98
C ASP A 239 -11.44 17.74 0.99
N SER A 240 -11.49 16.94 -0.09
CA SER A 240 -12.32 15.74 -0.09
C SER A 240 -11.87 14.74 0.96
N TRP A 241 -10.57 14.46 1.03
CA TRP A 241 -10.02 13.56 2.03
C TRP A 241 -10.29 14.04 3.46
N ILE A 242 -10.14 15.34 3.75
CA ILE A 242 -10.46 15.93 5.06
C ILE A 242 -11.91 15.69 5.44
N ARG A 243 -12.87 15.83 4.50
CA ARG A 243 -14.29 15.56 4.79
C ARG A 243 -14.53 14.11 5.17
N ASP A 244 -13.91 13.17 4.47
CA ASP A 244 -14.10 11.75 4.73
C ASP A 244 -13.38 11.30 5.99
N LEU A 245 -12.19 11.84 6.26
CA LEU A 245 -11.46 11.65 7.52
C LEU A 245 -12.27 12.14 8.74
N LYS A 246 -12.93 13.30 8.65
CA LYS A 246 -13.82 13.80 9.72
C LYS A 246 -15.04 12.91 9.97
N LYS A 247 -15.54 12.20 8.95
CA LYS A 247 -16.60 11.20 9.15
C LYS A 247 -16.01 9.96 9.84
N LEU A 248 -14.89 9.47 9.34
CA LEU A 248 -14.23 8.26 9.81
C LEU A 248 -13.76 8.36 11.27
N GLU A 249 -13.21 9.52 11.66
CA GLU A 249 -12.78 9.83 13.04
C GLU A 249 -13.90 9.65 14.07
N LYS A 250 -15.16 9.85 13.66
CA LYS A 250 -16.34 9.73 14.54
C LYS A 250 -16.86 8.30 14.66
N THR A 251 -16.20 7.33 14.04
CA THR A 251 -16.62 5.93 14.05
C THR A 251 -15.80 5.09 15.02
N ASP A 252 -16.45 4.15 15.69
CA ASP A 252 -15.76 3.16 16.52
C ASP A 252 -15.12 2.10 15.62
N ILE A 253 -13.79 2.15 15.50
CA ILE A 253 -13.02 1.22 14.66
C ILE A 253 -13.05 -0.17 15.30
N PRO A 254 -13.52 -1.22 14.60
CA PRO A 254 -13.61 -2.56 15.16
C PRO A 254 -12.23 -3.17 15.39
N ILE A 255 -12.09 -3.93 16.47
CA ILE A 255 -10.91 -4.76 16.75
C ILE A 255 -11.10 -6.10 16.03
N VAL A 256 -10.40 -6.30 14.91
CA VAL A 256 -10.51 -7.49 14.03
C VAL A 256 -10.54 -8.82 14.80
N LYS A 257 -9.69 -8.93 15.82
CA LYS A 257 -9.54 -10.15 16.63
C LYS A 257 -10.79 -10.51 17.44
N THR A 258 -11.55 -9.52 17.93
CA THR A 258 -12.65 -9.72 18.88
C THR A 258 -14.03 -9.44 18.29
N THR A 259 -14.14 -8.57 17.28
CA THR A 259 -15.40 -8.24 16.62
C THR A 259 -15.95 -9.45 15.86
N THR A 260 -17.25 -9.74 15.95
CA THR A 260 -17.83 -10.87 15.18
C THR A 260 -17.82 -10.60 13.68
N PRO A 261 -17.78 -11.62 12.80
CA PRO A 261 -17.79 -11.42 11.34
C PRO A 261 -18.98 -10.58 10.86
N LYS A 262 -20.16 -10.79 11.45
CA LYS A 262 -21.38 -10.04 11.12
C LYS A 262 -21.29 -8.56 11.51
N GLN A 263 -20.76 -8.25 12.70
CA GLN A 263 -20.54 -6.87 13.12
C GLN A 263 -19.48 -6.18 12.26
N PHE A 264 -18.42 -6.90 11.91
CA PHE A 264 -17.36 -6.41 11.06
C PHE A 264 -17.88 -6.07 9.65
N ASP A 265 -18.62 -7.00 9.03
CA ASP A 265 -19.22 -6.79 7.71
C ASP A 265 -20.23 -5.62 7.70
N LYS A 266 -21.04 -5.49 8.77
CA LYS A 266 -21.93 -4.33 8.95
C LYS A 266 -21.15 -3.02 9.03
N TYR A 267 -20.05 -2.98 9.78
CA TYR A 267 -19.20 -1.79 9.88
C TYR A 267 -18.63 -1.40 8.51
N ILE A 268 -18.05 -2.35 7.77
CA ILE A 268 -17.52 -2.11 6.43
C ILE A 268 -18.62 -1.65 5.46
N SER A 269 -19.80 -2.27 5.52
CA SER A 269 -20.94 -1.91 4.68
C SER A 269 -21.49 -0.52 4.99
N ASN A 270 -21.43 -0.06 6.23
CA ASN A 270 -21.80 1.31 6.59
C ASN A 270 -20.82 2.34 6.01
N LEU A 271 -19.54 2.01 5.93
CA LEU A 271 -18.52 2.92 5.37
C LEU A 271 -18.60 2.99 3.85
N MET A 272 -18.68 1.84 3.19
CA MET A 272 -18.64 1.75 1.72
C MET A 272 -20.02 1.78 1.05
N GLY A 273 -21.09 1.79 1.83
CA GLY A 273 -22.45 1.62 1.31
C GLY A 273 -22.75 0.20 0.83
N PRO A 274 -23.96 -0.03 0.30
CA PRO A 274 -24.38 -1.33 -0.20
C PRO A 274 -23.53 -1.76 -1.40
N ILE A 275 -23.39 -3.07 -1.58
CA ILE A 275 -22.88 -3.63 -2.83
C ILE A 275 -24.00 -3.47 -3.87
N SER A 276 -24.03 -2.33 -4.57
CA SER A 276 -24.95 -2.08 -5.69
C SER A 276 -24.35 -2.55 -7.02
N LYS A 277 -25.19 -2.69 -8.04
CA LYS A 277 -24.78 -3.18 -9.38
C LYS A 277 -23.56 -2.40 -9.91
N PRO A 278 -22.62 -3.08 -10.59
CA PRO A 278 -21.50 -2.45 -11.28
C PRO A 278 -21.98 -1.37 -12.28
N PRO A 279 -21.13 -0.38 -12.60
CA PRO A 279 -19.78 -0.17 -12.07
C PRO A 279 -19.81 0.57 -10.73
N TYR A 280 -19.08 0.07 -9.74
CA TYR A 280 -18.83 0.82 -8.51
C TYR A 280 -17.79 1.91 -8.83
N ASP A 281 -18.17 3.19 -8.68
CA ASP A 281 -17.24 4.31 -8.91
C ASP A 281 -16.22 4.39 -7.77
N THR A 282 -15.18 3.56 -7.86
CA THR A 282 -14.10 3.44 -6.88
C THR A 282 -13.21 4.68 -6.83
N LYS A 283 -13.25 5.53 -7.88
CA LYS A 283 -12.37 6.71 -8.00
C LYS A 283 -12.74 7.84 -7.06
N LYS A 284 -13.89 7.76 -6.38
CA LYS A 284 -14.40 8.82 -5.49
C LYS A 284 -14.03 8.66 -4.02
N ASP A 285 -13.47 7.53 -3.58
CA ASP A 285 -13.35 7.22 -2.14
C ASP A 285 -11.99 6.62 -1.75
N ASP A 286 -10.91 7.34 -2.04
CA ASP A 286 -9.54 6.95 -1.68
C ASP A 286 -9.40 6.71 -0.16
N VAL A 287 -10.00 7.56 0.69
CA VAL A 287 -9.86 7.45 2.16
C VAL A 287 -10.51 6.19 2.69
N SER A 288 -11.78 5.93 2.37
CA SER A 288 -12.46 4.72 2.87
C SER A 288 -11.85 3.48 2.24
N SER A 289 -11.49 3.52 0.96
CA SER A 289 -10.82 2.38 0.29
C SER A 289 -9.50 2.04 0.96
N ILE A 290 -8.62 3.02 1.23
CA ILE A 290 -7.36 2.79 1.92
C ILE A 290 -7.61 2.21 3.32
N PHE A 291 -8.53 2.77 4.08
CA PHE A 291 -8.80 2.32 5.44
C PHE A 291 -9.40 0.90 5.49
N VAL A 292 -10.46 0.68 4.70
CA VAL A 292 -11.19 -0.59 4.63
C VAL A 292 -10.32 -1.72 4.10
N SER A 293 -9.54 -1.50 3.04
CA SER A 293 -8.60 -2.52 2.54
C SER A 293 -7.63 -2.97 3.62
N GLY A 294 -7.10 -2.05 4.43
CA GLY A 294 -6.26 -2.43 5.56
C GLY A 294 -7.01 -3.31 6.57
N LEU A 295 -8.24 -2.97 6.94
CA LEU A 295 -9.03 -3.77 7.90
C LEU A 295 -9.39 -5.15 7.35
N LEU A 296 -9.80 -5.22 6.08
CA LEU A 296 -10.16 -6.46 5.40
C LEU A 296 -8.95 -7.38 5.21
N GLN A 297 -7.78 -6.84 4.84
CA GLN A 297 -6.53 -7.63 4.76
C GLN A 297 -6.19 -8.25 6.11
N GLU A 298 -6.27 -7.45 7.18
CA GLU A 298 -6.03 -7.93 8.54
C GLU A 298 -7.03 -9.04 8.92
N PHE A 299 -8.31 -8.86 8.60
CA PHE A 299 -9.35 -9.86 8.84
C PHE A 299 -9.12 -11.16 8.07
N VAL A 300 -8.83 -11.08 6.76
CA VAL A 300 -8.54 -12.25 5.92
C VAL A 300 -7.33 -13.03 6.45
N ASN A 301 -6.31 -12.31 6.92
CA ASN A 301 -5.09 -12.92 7.45
C ASN A 301 -5.28 -13.55 8.83
N GLN A 302 -6.00 -12.90 9.74
CA GLN A 302 -6.20 -13.41 11.11
C GLN A 302 -7.34 -14.42 11.22
N ARG A 303 -8.34 -14.35 10.32
CA ARG A 303 -9.59 -15.12 10.41
C ARG A 303 -10.00 -15.73 9.07
N PRO A 304 -9.12 -16.48 8.38
CA PRO A 304 -9.37 -16.98 7.02
C PRO A 304 -10.59 -17.90 6.91
N LYS A 305 -11.02 -18.54 8.02
CA LYS A 305 -12.22 -19.40 8.06
C LYS A 305 -13.54 -18.61 8.11
N ASN A 306 -13.50 -17.32 8.44
CA ASN A 306 -14.68 -16.47 8.60
C ASN A 306 -14.86 -15.47 7.46
N VAL A 307 -14.03 -15.56 6.42
CA VAL A 307 -14.11 -14.68 5.24
C VAL A 307 -15.40 -14.97 4.47
N THR A 308 -16.11 -13.92 4.06
CA THR A 308 -17.31 -14.00 3.22
C THR A 308 -16.99 -13.53 1.79
N PRO A 309 -17.83 -13.83 0.78
CA PRO A 309 -17.61 -13.30 -0.56
C PRO A 309 -17.71 -11.77 -0.62
N GLU A 310 -18.56 -11.14 0.19
CA GLU A 310 -18.69 -9.68 0.29
C GLU A 310 -17.38 -9.04 0.76
N MET A 311 -16.72 -9.65 1.75
CA MET A 311 -15.42 -9.18 2.24
C MET A 311 -14.35 -9.25 1.14
N LEU A 312 -14.31 -10.33 0.37
CA LEU A 312 -13.35 -10.47 -0.73
C LEU A 312 -13.63 -9.50 -1.87
N TYR A 313 -14.89 -9.31 -2.25
CA TYR A 313 -15.30 -8.35 -3.25
C TYR A 313 -14.87 -6.93 -2.86
N ARG A 314 -15.26 -6.49 -1.65
CA ARG A 314 -14.92 -5.16 -1.15
C ARG A 314 -13.41 -4.97 -1.04
N LEU A 315 -12.68 -6.00 -0.63
CA LEU A 315 -11.23 -5.93 -0.57
C LEU A 315 -10.61 -5.75 -1.96
N GLY A 316 -11.07 -6.51 -2.97
CA GLY A 316 -10.60 -6.36 -4.35
C GLY A 316 -10.86 -4.96 -4.89
N VAL A 317 -12.09 -4.45 -4.72
CA VAL A 317 -12.51 -3.10 -5.14
C VAL A 317 -11.72 -2.00 -4.43
N SER A 318 -11.52 -2.13 -3.11
CA SER A 318 -10.72 -1.16 -2.34
C SER A 318 -9.23 -1.20 -2.65
N LEU A 319 -8.70 -2.34 -3.11
CA LEU A 319 -7.31 -2.42 -3.54
C LEU A 319 -7.14 -1.77 -4.91
N GLU A 320 -8.04 -2.04 -5.84
CA GLU A 320 -8.01 -1.47 -7.18
C GLU A 320 -7.97 0.07 -7.20
N SER A 321 -8.70 0.76 -6.31
CA SER A 321 -8.63 2.23 -6.23
C SER A 321 -7.29 2.76 -5.69
N THR A 322 -6.53 1.91 -5.01
CA THR A 322 -5.30 2.31 -4.30
C THR A 322 -4.02 1.78 -4.95
N GLU A 323 -4.15 0.77 -5.80
CA GLU A 323 -3.05 0.16 -6.56
C GLU A 323 -2.84 0.96 -7.84
N ASN A 324 -1.73 1.69 -7.91
CA ASN A 324 -1.31 2.41 -9.13
C ASN A 324 -0.33 1.59 -9.99
N ASP A 325 -0.03 0.36 -9.59
CA ASP A 325 0.93 -0.51 -10.26
C ASP A 325 0.20 -1.52 -11.14
N ILE A 326 0.58 -1.56 -12.42
CA ILE A 326 -0.07 -2.42 -13.43
C ILE A 326 0.41 -3.88 -13.39
N PHE A 327 1.50 -4.19 -12.69
CA PHE A 327 2.06 -5.54 -12.57
C PHE A 327 1.58 -6.28 -11.35
N PHE A 328 1.28 -5.56 -10.26
CA PHE A 328 0.81 -6.19 -9.03
C PHE A 328 -0.70 -6.26 -8.98
N THR A 329 -1.21 -7.48 -9.13
CA THR A 329 -2.65 -7.76 -9.34
C THR A 329 -3.34 -8.24 -8.07
N THR A 330 -3.08 -7.62 -6.92
CA THR A 330 -3.65 -8.08 -5.63
C THR A 330 -5.17 -8.02 -5.63
N SER A 331 -5.74 -6.95 -6.17
CA SER A 331 -7.19 -6.84 -6.41
C SER A 331 -7.75 -8.05 -7.19
N GLU A 332 -7.11 -8.44 -8.29
CA GLU A 332 -7.51 -9.57 -9.13
C GLU A 332 -7.49 -10.90 -8.36
N HIS A 333 -6.48 -11.10 -7.51
CA HIS A 333 -6.42 -12.29 -6.68
C HIS A 333 -7.62 -12.42 -5.75
N TYR A 334 -8.05 -11.33 -5.13
CA TYR A 334 -9.21 -11.37 -4.24
C TYR A 334 -10.50 -11.61 -5.03
N PHE A 335 -10.64 -11.07 -6.24
CA PHE A 335 -11.74 -11.42 -7.14
C PHE A 335 -11.72 -12.90 -7.55
N LYS A 336 -10.57 -13.44 -7.97
CA LYS A 336 -10.41 -14.86 -8.30
C LYS A 336 -10.76 -15.75 -7.10
N ASN A 337 -10.26 -15.43 -5.91
CA ASN A 337 -10.61 -16.17 -4.69
C ASN A 337 -12.10 -16.13 -4.38
N CYS A 338 -12.75 -14.98 -4.57
CA CYS A 338 -14.17 -14.82 -4.39
C CYS A 338 -14.96 -15.76 -5.30
N ILE A 339 -14.60 -15.79 -6.59
CA ILE A 339 -15.20 -16.67 -7.60
C ILE A 339 -14.97 -18.13 -7.23
N GLU A 340 -13.73 -18.52 -6.95
CA GLU A 340 -13.38 -19.93 -6.75
C GLU A 340 -13.94 -20.52 -5.46
N LYS A 341 -13.99 -19.75 -4.37
CA LYS A 341 -14.47 -20.24 -3.07
C LYS A 341 -15.98 -20.13 -2.90
N PHE A 342 -16.59 -19.14 -3.54
CA PHE A 342 -18.00 -18.81 -3.33
C PHE A 342 -18.79 -18.81 -4.63
N HIS A 343 -18.46 -19.70 -5.57
CA HIS A 343 -19.04 -19.78 -6.92
C HIS A 343 -20.58 -19.91 -6.97
N SER A 344 -21.25 -20.24 -5.87
CA SER A 344 -22.71 -20.25 -5.75
C SER A 344 -23.33 -18.95 -5.20
N SER A 345 -22.51 -18.01 -4.72
CA SER A 345 -22.97 -16.72 -4.19
C SER A 345 -23.25 -15.74 -5.34
N PRO A 346 -24.32 -14.93 -5.27
CA PRO A 346 -24.53 -13.82 -6.22
C PRO A 346 -23.35 -12.84 -6.27
N ILE A 347 -22.60 -12.72 -5.17
CA ILE A 347 -21.41 -11.86 -5.10
C ILE A 347 -20.26 -12.41 -5.96
N ALA A 348 -20.14 -13.73 -6.14
CA ALA A 348 -19.10 -14.29 -7.00
C ALA A 348 -19.25 -13.83 -8.46
N ARG A 349 -20.48 -13.64 -8.93
CA ARG A 349 -20.73 -13.04 -10.25
C ARG A 349 -20.25 -11.59 -10.30
N GLN A 350 -20.45 -10.81 -9.24
CA GLN A 350 -19.95 -9.43 -9.18
C GLN A 350 -18.43 -9.38 -9.14
N CYS A 351 -17.79 -10.31 -8.42
CA CYS A 351 -16.32 -10.47 -8.47
C CYS A 351 -15.83 -10.80 -9.89
N PHE A 352 -16.58 -11.63 -10.63
CA PHE A 352 -16.27 -11.93 -12.03
C PHE A 352 -16.42 -10.71 -12.95
N GLU A 353 -17.54 -9.97 -12.87
CA GLU A 353 -17.72 -8.77 -13.68
C GLU A 353 -16.65 -7.72 -13.38
N ALA A 354 -16.31 -7.49 -12.11
CA ALA A 354 -15.25 -6.56 -11.74
C ALA A 354 -13.88 -6.95 -12.32
N LEU A 355 -13.54 -8.25 -12.29
CA LEU A 355 -12.30 -8.77 -12.88
C LEU A 355 -12.30 -8.60 -14.42
N LYS A 356 -13.42 -8.94 -15.06
CA LYS A 356 -13.60 -8.82 -16.51
C LYS A 356 -13.51 -7.37 -16.96
N ASP A 357 -14.19 -6.46 -16.27
CA ASP A 357 -14.15 -5.03 -16.54
C ASP A 357 -12.73 -4.50 -16.40
N LYS A 358 -12.04 -4.84 -15.32
CA LYS A 358 -10.65 -4.45 -15.09
C LYS A 358 -9.73 -4.89 -16.23
N TRP A 359 -9.76 -6.16 -16.60
CA TRP A 359 -8.93 -6.67 -17.69
C TRP A 359 -9.31 -6.03 -19.03
N THR A 360 -10.59 -6.00 -19.37
CA THR A 360 -11.06 -5.41 -20.63
C THR A 360 -10.64 -3.95 -20.75
N MET A 361 -10.83 -3.14 -19.70
CA MET A 361 -10.40 -1.75 -19.68
C MET A 361 -8.88 -1.61 -19.79
N GLY A 362 -8.11 -2.49 -19.13
CA GLY A 362 -6.65 -2.51 -19.21
C GLY A 362 -6.09 -2.77 -20.61
N PHE A 363 -6.87 -3.45 -21.46
CA PHE A 363 -6.53 -3.74 -22.86
C PHE A 363 -7.39 -2.96 -23.87
N THR A 364 -8.06 -1.89 -23.43
CA THR A 364 -8.83 -0.99 -24.30
C THR A 364 -8.04 0.27 -24.61
N GLY A 365 -8.01 0.67 -25.88
CA GLY A 365 -7.39 1.90 -26.36
C GLY A 365 -8.16 2.54 -27.52
N SER A 366 -7.54 3.51 -28.20
CA SER A 366 -8.15 4.19 -29.35
C SER A 366 -8.46 3.25 -30.53
N ALA A 367 -7.78 2.11 -30.62
CA ALA A 367 -7.98 1.09 -31.64
C ALA A 367 -9.06 0.04 -31.28
N GLY A 368 -9.71 0.17 -30.12
CA GLY A 368 -10.67 -0.81 -29.59
C GLY A 368 -10.13 -1.60 -28.41
N SER A 369 -10.77 -2.73 -28.11
CA SER A 369 -10.40 -3.64 -27.02
C SER A 369 -9.80 -4.92 -27.59
N ASP A 370 -8.56 -5.25 -27.22
CA ASP A 370 -7.87 -6.48 -27.63
C ASP A 370 -7.35 -7.25 -26.40
N LEU A 371 -8.22 -8.06 -25.82
CA LEU A 371 -7.89 -8.87 -24.64
C LEU A 371 -7.04 -10.08 -25.07
N PRO A 372 -5.81 -10.26 -24.55
CA PRO A 372 -4.98 -11.39 -24.95
C PRO A 372 -5.65 -12.73 -24.63
N LYS A 373 -5.38 -13.74 -25.47
CA LYS A 373 -6.07 -15.04 -25.45
C LYS A 373 -5.99 -15.73 -24.09
N GLU A 374 -4.87 -15.61 -23.40
CA GLU A 374 -4.67 -16.17 -22.06
C GLU A 374 -5.61 -15.58 -21.01
N TYR A 375 -5.92 -14.28 -21.10
CA TYR A 375 -6.88 -13.63 -20.21
C TYR A 375 -8.31 -14.04 -20.55
N GLN A 376 -8.65 -14.14 -21.83
CA GLN A 376 -9.97 -14.63 -22.26
C GLN A 376 -10.21 -16.07 -21.78
N LEU A 377 -9.24 -16.97 -21.97
CA LEU A 377 -9.33 -18.36 -21.51
C LEU A 377 -9.50 -18.46 -19.98
N GLU A 378 -8.83 -17.59 -19.22
CA GLU A 378 -8.98 -17.53 -17.77
C GLU A 378 -10.36 -16.97 -17.35
N LEU A 379 -10.91 -15.98 -18.07
CA LEU A 379 -12.29 -15.53 -17.86
C LEU A 379 -13.29 -16.65 -18.14
N ASP A 380 -13.17 -17.35 -19.26
CA ASP A 380 -14.05 -18.46 -19.62
C ASP A 380 -14.02 -19.56 -18.55
N ARG A 381 -12.82 -19.91 -18.05
CA ARG A 381 -12.62 -20.88 -16.96
C ARG A 381 -13.28 -20.42 -15.65
N LEU A 382 -13.21 -19.14 -15.32
CA LEU A 382 -13.79 -18.60 -14.10
C LEU A 382 -15.32 -18.51 -14.21
N GLU A 383 -15.84 -18.10 -15.36
CA GLU A 383 -17.28 -18.02 -15.64
C GLU A 383 -17.93 -19.39 -15.57
N SER A 384 -17.29 -20.43 -16.12
CA SER A 384 -17.82 -21.79 -16.14
C SER A 384 -18.03 -22.40 -14.75
N LYS A 385 -17.43 -21.82 -13.70
CA LYS A 385 -17.62 -22.24 -12.30
C LYS A 385 -18.87 -21.62 -11.67
N LEU A 386 -19.35 -20.48 -12.18
CA LEU A 386 -20.44 -19.73 -11.58
C LEU A 386 -21.77 -20.48 -11.73
N LYS A 387 -22.56 -20.55 -10.65
CA LYS A 387 -23.91 -21.09 -10.75
C LYS A 387 -24.85 -20.09 -11.45
N PRO A 388 -25.87 -20.58 -12.17
CA PRO A 388 -26.96 -19.73 -12.67
C PRO A 388 -27.62 -19.00 -11.49
N LEU A 389 -27.98 -17.73 -11.69
CA LEU A 389 -28.84 -17.03 -10.75
C LEU A 389 -30.21 -17.71 -10.78
N LYS A 390 -30.71 -18.10 -9.61
CA LYS A 390 -32.07 -18.63 -9.45
C LYS A 390 -33.08 -17.50 -9.35
#